data_AF-A0A372ZU15-F1
#
_entry.id   AF-A0A372ZU15-F1
#
_cell.length_a   1.000
_cell.length_b   1.000
_cell.length_c   1.000
_cell.angle_alpha   90.00
_cell.angle_beta   90.00
_cell.angle_gamma   90.00
#
_symmetry.space_group_name_H-M   'P 1'
#
loop_
_entity.id
_entity.type
_entity.pdbx_description
1 polymer ?
#
loop_
_entity_poly.entity_id
_entity_poly.type
_entity_poly.pdbx_seq_one_letter_code
_entity_poly.pdbx_strand_id
1 'polypeptide(L)'
;MTDHSSQTSGRDHGHHPSRPAPPAGTDKDDDRTPPALDPAVRLYLKDMAAMAVARCSMWRLALLSGNEDRIAAARAAAEPAIRRLADVQLHAGLITTEQHAQRLKALEYDDTATGGTTR
;
A
#
# COMPACT_ATOMS: atom_id res chain seq x y z
N MET A 1 69.53 32.76 -17.53
CA MET A 1 68.77 33.36 -16.41
C MET A 1 67.39 33.66 -16.97
N THR A 2 66.44 32.74 -16.80
CA THR A 2 65.45 32.70 -15.69
C THR A 2 64.49 33.90 -15.70
N ASP A 3 63.16 33.76 -15.66
CA ASP A 3 62.30 32.57 -15.86
C ASP A 3 60.80 32.98 -15.95
N HIS A 4 59.94 32.01 -16.32
CA HIS A 4 58.49 31.91 -16.01
C HIS A 4 57.42 32.80 -16.68
N SER A 5 56.22 32.19 -16.82
CA SER A 5 54.89 32.76 -17.14
C SER A 5 54.72 33.31 -18.57
N SER A 6 53.76 32.91 -19.42
CA SER A 6 52.62 31.97 -19.38
C SER A 6 52.29 31.54 -20.85
N GLN A 7 51.27 30.77 -21.24
CA GLN A 7 50.06 30.27 -20.57
C GLN A 7 49.52 28.97 -21.22
N THR A 8 48.35 28.53 -20.74
CA THR A 8 47.52 27.37 -21.13
C THR A 8 46.98 27.36 -22.58
N SER A 9 47.03 26.22 -23.27
CA SER A 9 45.85 25.55 -23.87
C SER A 9 46.27 24.20 -24.48
N GLY A 10 45.87 23.10 -23.85
CA GLY A 10 46.29 21.75 -24.22
C GLY A 10 45.36 20.72 -23.62
N ARG A 11 44.27 20.45 -24.33
CA ARG A 11 43.19 19.54 -23.95
C ARG A 11 43.70 18.09 -23.92
N ASP A 12 44.00 17.57 -22.73
CA ASP A 12 44.52 16.21 -22.57
C ASP A 12 43.46 15.20 -22.05
N HIS A 13 43.75 13.92 -22.23
CA HIS A 13 42.75 12.86 -22.37
C HIS A 13 42.27 12.23 -21.05
N GLY A 14 40.98 12.37 -20.77
CA GLY A 14 40.26 11.53 -19.80
C GLY A 14 39.77 10.23 -20.42
N HIS A 15 40.59 9.17 -20.36
CA HIS A 15 40.19 7.82 -20.76
C HIS A 15 39.14 7.25 -19.79
N HIS A 16 37.90 7.08 -20.24
CA HIS A 16 36.86 6.33 -19.51
C HIS A 16 36.32 5.20 -20.40
N PRO A 17 36.41 3.93 -19.97
CA PRO A 17 35.83 2.81 -20.72
C PRO A 17 34.30 2.88 -20.72
N SER A 18 33.71 2.35 -21.79
CA SER A 18 32.27 2.35 -22.05
C SER A 18 31.45 1.92 -20.83
N ARG A 19 30.61 2.83 -20.32
CA ARG A 19 29.53 2.46 -19.41
C ARG A 19 28.61 1.49 -20.16
N PRO A 20 28.38 0.26 -19.68
CA PRO A 20 27.40 -0.63 -20.31
C PRO A 20 26.03 0.08 -20.28
N ALA A 21 25.30 0.00 -21.38
CA ALA A 21 23.94 0.53 -21.45
C ALA A 21 23.11 -0.10 -20.32
N PRO A 22 22.23 0.66 -19.65
CA PRO A 22 21.29 0.05 -18.71
C PRO A 22 20.50 -1.03 -19.47
N PRO A 23 20.28 -2.22 -18.87
CA PRO A 23 19.41 -3.20 -19.48
C PRO A 23 18.03 -2.57 -19.71
N ALA A 24 17.39 -2.91 -20.82
CA ALA A 24 16.02 -2.52 -21.12
C ALA A 24 15.06 -3.26 -20.17
N GLY A 25 15.05 -2.85 -18.91
CA GLY A 25 14.01 -3.18 -17.95
C GLY A 25 12.74 -2.50 -18.41
N THR A 26 11.93 -3.22 -19.18
CA THR A 26 10.54 -2.85 -19.42
C THR A 26 9.73 -3.11 -18.15
N ASP A 27 9.99 -2.34 -17.10
CA ASP A 27 8.95 -2.00 -16.14
C ASP A 27 7.95 -1.12 -16.89
N LYS A 28 7.04 -1.80 -17.59
CA LYS A 28 5.70 -1.28 -17.78
C LYS A 28 5.04 -1.29 -16.40
N ASP A 29 5.42 -0.32 -15.57
CA ASP A 29 4.52 0.15 -14.53
C ASP A 29 3.20 0.45 -15.22
N ASP A 30 2.17 -0.24 -14.76
CA ASP A 30 0.83 -0.25 -15.31
C ASP A 30 0.33 1.22 -15.49
N ASP A 31 0.36 1.75 -16.72
CA ASP A 31 -0.51 2.88 -17.16
C ASP A 31 -1.97 2.38 -17.29
N ARG A 32 -2.38 1.63 -16.27
CA ARG A 32 -3.67 1.03 -16.10
C ARG A 32 -4.48 2.03 -15.31
N THR A 33 -4.84 3.13 -15.99
CA THR A 33 -5.90 4.01 -15.53
C THR A 33 -7.05 3.10 -15.07
N PRO A 34 -7.42 3.10 -13.78
CA PRO A 34 -8.36 2.11 -13.26
C PRO A 34 -9.66 2.25 -14.05
N PRO A 35 -10.30 1.12 -14.43
CA PRO A 35 -11.45 1.14 -15.32
C PRO A 35 -12.49 2.12 -14.77
N ALA A 36 -13.00 2.99 -15.63
CA ALA A 36 -13.89 4.08 -15.22
C ALA A 36 -15.17 3.50 -14.59
N LEU A 37 -15.15 3.38 -13.27
CA LEU A 37 -16.23 2.78 -12.51
C LEU A 37 -17.52 3.56 -12.71
N ASP A 38 -18.60 2.82 -12.90
CA ASP A 38 -19.96 3.33 -12.94
C ASP A 38 -20.24 4.26 -11.73
N PRO A 39 -20.88 5.43 -11.91
CA PRO A 39 -21.16 6.36 -10.82
C PRO A 39 -21.86 5.74 -9.61
N ALA A 40 -22.80 4.80 -9.80
CA ALA A 40 -23.49 4.11 -8.73
C ALA A 40 -22.58 3.11 -8.02
N VAL A 41 -21.74 2.37 -8.77
CA VAL A 41 -20.72 1.48 -8.19
C VAL A 41 -19.72 2.27 -7.33
N ARG A 42 -19.30 3.46 -7.79
CA ARG A 42 -18.42 4.36 -7.01
C ARG A 42 -19.09 4.87 -5.73
N LEU A 43 -20.38 5.20 -5.77
CA LEU A 43 -21.13 5.65 -4.59
C LEU A 43 -21.24 4.51 -3.58
N TYR A 44 -21.68 3.33 -4.01
CA TYR A 44 -21.79 2.14 -3.17
C TYR A 44 -20.44 1.73 -2.55
N LEU A 45 -19.35 1.80 -3.31
CA LEU A 45 -17.99 1.58 -2.79
C LEU A 45 -17.58 2.60 -1.71
N LYS A 46 -17.96 3.88 -1.85
CA LYS A 46 -17.72 4.90 -0.82
C LYS A 46 -18.51 4.61 0.45
N ASP A 47 -19.78 4.23 0.34
CA ASP A 47 -20.62 3.90 1.48
C ASP A 47 -20.11 2.66 2.23
N MET A 48 -19.69 1.62 1.49
CA MET A 48 -19.04 0.44 2.08
C MET A 48 -17.69 0.77 2.70
N ALA A 49 -16.88 1.64 2.10
CA ALA A 49 -15.63 2.10 2.69
C ALA A 49 -15.86 2.89 4.00
N ALA A 50 -16.83 3.82 4.01
CA ALA A 50 -17.20 4.58 5.20
C ALA A 50 -17.71 3.66 6.33
N MET A 51 -18.56 2.69 6.01
CA MET A 51 -19.05 1.71 6.98
C MET A 51 -17.92 0.84 7.54
N ALA A 52 -17.02 0.32 6.70
CA ALA A 52 -15.88 -0.48 7.14
C ALA A 52 -14.93 0.34 8.04
N VAL A 53 -14.59 1.58 7.64
CA VAL A 53 -13.75 2.48 8.45
C VAL A 53 -14.37 2.79 9.81
N ALA A 54 -15.67 3.05 9.87
CA ALA A 54 -16.37 3.29 11.13
C ALA A 54 -16.31 2.06 12.06
N ARG A 55 -16.55 0.85 11.51
CA ARG A 55 -16.49 -0.39 12.29
C ARG A 55 -15.07 -0.75 12.74
N CYS A 56 -14.05 -0.60 11.88
CA CYS A 56 -12.65 -0.74 12.24
C CYS A 56 -12.25 0.21 13.38
N SER A 57 -12.72 1.47 13.32
CA SER A 57 -12.46 2.45 14.38
C SER A 57 -13.10 2.03 15.71
N MET A 58 -14.34 1.53 15.69
CA MET A 58 -15.01 1.01 16.90
C MET A 58 -14.29 -0.21 17.49
N TRP A 59 -13.79 -1.13 16.66
CA TRP A 59 -13.01 -2.27 17.14
C TRP A 59 -11.67 -1.84 17.73
N ARG A 60 -10.94 -0.90 17.10
CA ARG A 60 -9.71 -0.31 17.67
C ARG A 60 -9.96 0.39 19.00
N LEU A 61 -11.09 1.09 19.16
CA LEU A 61 -11.49 1.66 20.46
C LEU A 61 -11.84 0.57 21.49
N ALA A 62 -12.43 -0.54 21.07
CA ALA A 62 -12.69 -1.68 21.97
C ALA A 62 -11.39 -2.33 22.47
N LEU A 63 -10.35 -2.46 21.63
CA LEU A 63 -9.03 -2.94 22.05
C LEU A 63 -8.44 -2.11 23.20
N LEU A 64 -8.62 -0.78 23.18
CA LEU A 64 -8.18 0.12 24.26
C LEU A 64 -8.96 -0.04 25.57
N SER A 65 -10.10 -0.76 25.57
CA SER A 65 -10.92 -0.94 26.76
C SER A 65 -10.49 -2.10 27.67
N GLY A 66 -9.64 -3.01 27.17
CA GLY A 66 -9.23 -4.22 27.90
C GLY A 66 -10.35 -5.20 28.23
N ASN A 67 -11.56 -5.03 27.67
CA ASN A 67 -12.71 -5.89 27.90
C ASN A 67 -12.92 -6.84 26.71
N GLU A 68 -12.66 -8.13 26.93
CA GLU A 68 -12.68 -9.16 25.88
C GLU A 68 -14.05 -9.30 25.19
N ASP A 69 -15.16 -9.27 25.94
CA ASP A 69 -16.51 -9.33 25.37
C ASP A 69 -16.79 -8.17 24.41
N ARG A 70 -16.35 -6.95 24.77
CA ARG A 70 -16.47 -5.76 23.91
C ARG A 70 -15.58 -5.84 22.69
N ILE A 71 -14.37 -6.40 22.82
CA ILE A 71 -13.46 -6.64 21.69
C ILE A 71 -14.08 -7.64 20.72
N ALA A 72 -14.57 -8.78 21.23
CA ALA A 72 -15.22 -9.82 20.44
C ALA A 72 -16.48 -9.29 19.73
N ALA A 73 -17.36 -8.57 20.45
CA ALA A 73 -18.55 -7.97 19.87
C ALA A 73 -18.23 -6.90 18.80
N ALA A 74 -17.21 -6.07 19.02
CA ALA A 74 -16.81 -5.06 18.06
C ALA A 74 -16.15 -5.69 16.80
N ARG A 75 -15.34 -6.74 16.95
CA ARG A 75 -14.78 -7.52 15.85
C ARG A 75 -15.87 -8.20 15.03
N ALA A 76 -16.78 -8.93 15.67
CA ALA A 76 -17.91 -9.59 15.02
C ALA A 76 -18.82 -8.59 14.25
N ALA A 77 -18.90 -7.34 14.70
CA ALA A 77 -19.62 -6.27 14.02
C ALA A 77 -18.82 -5.60 12.88
N ALA A 78 -17.48 -5.76 12.85
CA ALA A 78 -16.60 -5.15 11.84
C ALA A 78 -16.23 -6.09 10.71
N GLU A 79 -15.93 -7.34 11.03
CA GLU A 79 -15.48 -8.38 10.09
C GLU A 79 -16.42 -8.55 8.86
N PRO A 80 -17.77 -8.59 9.00
CA PRO A 80 -18.66 -8.65 7.83
C PRO A 80 -18.60 -7.42 6.92
N ALA A 81 -18.36 -6.23 7.50
CA ALA A 81 -18.24 -4.98 6.73
C ALA A 81 -16.92 -4.93 5.94
N ILE A 82 -15.82 -5.40 6.55
CA ILE A 82 -14.50 -5.41 5.92
C ILE A 82 -14.45 -6.47 4.81
N ARG A 83 -14.97 -7.70 5.06
CA ARG A 83 -15.08 -8.74 4.03
C ARG A 83 -15.88 -8.25 2.82
N ARG A 84 -17.10 -7.72 3.06
CA ARG A 84 -17.96 -7.18 1.99
C ARG A 84 -17.26 -6.08 1.18
N LEU A 85 -16.52 -5.19 1.82
CA LEU A 85 -15.75 -4.16 1.09
C LEU A 85 -14.69 -4.79 0.19
N ALA A 86 -13.94 -5.79 0.67
CA ALA A 86 -12.95 -6.49 -0.13
C ALA A 86 -13.59 -7.24 -1.32
N ASP A 87 -14.72 -7.92 -1.11
CA ASP A 87 -15.46 -8.64 -2.15
C ASP A 87 -15.95 -7.68 -3.26
N VAL A 88 -16.52 -6.54 -2.88
CA VAL A 88 -16.99 -5.51 -3.84
C VAL A 88 -15.82 -4.87 -4.58
N GLN A 89 -14.67 -4.67 -3.92
CA GLN A 89 -13.45 -4.16 -4.57
C GLN A 89 -12.86 -5.16 -5.57
N LEU A 90 -12.88 -6.46 -5.26
CA LEU A 90 -12.47 -7.52 -6.19
C LEU A 90 -13.42 -7.56 -7.40
N HIS A 91 -14.73 -7.55 -7.16
CA HIS A 91 -15.74 -7.58 -8.23
C HIS A 91 -15.69 -6.33 -9.12
N ALA A 92 -15.36 -5.17 -8.56
CA ALA A 92 -15.14 -3.92 -9.29
C ALA A 92 -13.77 -3.84 -10.01
N GLY A 93 -12.94 -4.89 -9.93
CA GLY A 93 -11.60 -4.92 -10.54
C GLY A 93 -10.60 -3.93 -9.94
N LEU A 94 -10.85 -3.44 -8.72
CA LEU A 94 -10.00 -2.48 -8.01
C LEU A 94 -8.84 -3.14 -7.26
N ILE A 95 -8.93 -4.45 -7.00
CA ILE A 95 -7.88 -5.25 -6.38
C ILE A 95 -7.76 -6.58 -7.10
N THR A 96 -6.58 -7.19 -7.04
CA THR A 96 -6.36 -8.54 -7.55
C THR A 96 -6.92 -9.60 -6.58
N THR A 97 -7.14 -10.82 -7.07
CA THR A 97 -7.51 -11.97 -6.24
C THR A 97 -6.48 -12.24 -5.13
N GLU A 98 -5.20 -11.99 -5.41
CA GLU A 98 -4.14 -12.11 -4.40
C GLU A 98 -4.28 -11.06 -3.29
N GLN A 99 -4.48 -9.79 -3.65
CA GLN A 99 -4.71 -8.71 -2.69
C GLN A 99 -5.99 -8.93 -1.86
N HIS A 100 -7.03 -9.51 -2.47
CA HIS A 100 -8.24 -9.94 -1.76
C HIS A 100 -7.93 -11.04 -0.74
N ALA A 101 -7.24 -12.11 -1.15
CA ALA A 101 -6.85 -13.20 -0.25
C ALA A 101 -5.94 -12.72 0.90
N GLN A 102 -4.98 -11.84 0.62
CA GLN A 102 -4.12 -11.22 1.64
C GLN A 102 -4.95 -10.44 2.67
N ARG A 103 -5.96 -9.68 2.23
CA ARG A 103 -6.86 -8.91 3.12
C ARG A 103 -7.77 -9.79 3.95
N LEU A 104 -8.31 -10.88 3.39
CA LEU A 104 -9.10 -11.84 4.15
C LEU A 104 -8.24 -12.55 5.21
N LYS A 105 -7.03 -12.99 4.86
CA LYS A 105 -6.07 -13.58 5.80
C LYS A 105 -5.68 -12.61 6.92
N ALA A 106 -5.56 -11.32 6.65
CA ALA A 106 -5.26 -10.32 7.68
C ALA A 106 -6.33 -10.25 8.79
N LEU A 107 -7.61 -10.50 8.47
CA LEU A 107 -8.71 -10.54 9.46
C LEU A 107 -8.62 -11.75 10.42
N GLU A 108 -7.95 -12.82 9.98
CA GLU A 108 -7.75 -14.05 10.76
C GLU A 108 -6.57 -13.92 11.73
N TYR A 109 -5.54 -13.12 11.40
CA TYR A 109 -4.32 -12.99 12.19
C TYR A 109 -4.35 -11.90 13.28
N ASP A 110 -5.29 -10.95 13.22
CA ASP A 110 -5.36 -9.79 14.12
C ASP A 110 -5.75 -10.13 15.59
N ASP A 111 -5.96 -11.42 15.91
CA ASP A 111 -6.04 -11.90 17.30
C ASP A 111 -4.71 -11.77 18.07
N THR A 112 -3.58 -11.77 17.35
CA THR A 112 -2.25 -11.93 17.96
C THR A 112 -1.55 -10.62 18.33
N ALA A 113 -2.01 -9.48 17.81
CA ALA A 113 -1.37 -8.19 18.03
C ALA A 113 -1.52 -7.64 19.46
N THR A 114 -2.50 -8.11 20.23
CA THR A 114 -2.79 -7.61 21.59
C THR A 114 -1.89 -8.23 22.68
N GLY A 115 -0.88 -9.03 22.32
CA GLY A 115 0.10 -9.60 23.25
C GLY A 115 1.42 -8.82 23.39
N GLY A 116 1.54 -7.66 22.73
CA GLY A 116 2.84 -7.01 22.44
C GLY A 116 3.19 -5.74 23.23
N THR A 117 2.65 -5.51 24.43
CA THR A 117 3.07 -4.39 25.30
C THR A 117 3.15 -4.78 26.77
N THR A 118 4.11 -5.64 27.12
CA THR A 118 4.67 -5.63 28.48
C THR A 118 5.65 -4.46 28.60
N ARG A 119 5.51 -3.70 29.69
CA ARG A 119 6.34 -2.54 30.04
C ARG A 119 7.02 -2.79 31.38
#